data_AF-A0A2Z6ZSF1-F1
#
_entry.id   AF-A0A2Z6ZSF1-F1
#
_cell.length_a   1.000
_cell.length_b   1.000
_cell.length_c   1.000
_cell.angle_alpha   90.00
_cell.angle_beta   90.00
_cell.angle_gamma   90.00
#
_symmetry.space_group_name_H-M   'P 1'
#
loop_
_entity.id
_entity.type
_entity.pdbx_description
1 polymer ?
#
loop_
_entity_poly.entity_id
_entity_poly.type
_entity_poly.pdbx_seq_one_letter_code
_entity_poly.pdbx_strand_id
1 'polypeptide(L)' 'MDAVNPKYILRNYLCQSAIDAAEQGDFDEIRRLLKVMERPYDEQPGMEKYARLPPAWAYRPGVCMLSCSS' A
#
# COMPACT_ATOMS: atom_id res chain seq x y z
N MET A 1 11.38 21.00 3.73
CA MET A 1 9.94 21.30 3.62
C MET A 1 9.12 20.04 3.27
N ASP A 2 9.68 18.84 3.33
CA ASP A 2 9.06 17.59 2.84
C ASP A 2 8.20 16.82 3.85
N ALA A 3 8.07 17.30 5.10
CA ALA A 3 7.34 16.61 6.16
C ALA A 3 5.79 16.68 6.03
N VAL A 4 5.28 17.32 4.98
CA VAL A 4 3.84 17.54 4.78
C VAL A 4 3.23 16.60 3.74
N ASN A 5 4.01 16.13 2.77
CA ASN A 5 3.52 15.28 1.69
C ASN A 5 4.24 13.91 1.73
N PRO A 6 3.61 12.87 2.30
CA PRO A 6 4.23 11.55 2.36
C PRO A 6 4.39 10.97 0.95
N LYS A 7 5.58 10.45 0.66
CA LYS A 7 5.88 9.76 -0.60
C LYS A 7 5.17 8.42 -0.69
N TYR A 8 4.99 7.75 0.45
CA TYR A 8 4.28 6.48 0.56
C TYR A 8 2.95 6.66 1.30
N ILE A 9 1.86 6.27 0.66
CA ILE A 9 0.51 6.35 1.22
C ILE A 9 -0.07 4.94 1.29
N LEU A 10 -0.64 4.57 2.45
CA LEU A 10 -1.30 3.29 2.65
C LEU A 10 -2.62 3.24 1.87
N ARG A 11 -2.55 2.82 0.61
CA ARG A 11 -3.73 2.64 -0.24
C ARG A 11 -4.37 1.28 0.05
N ASN A 12 -5.69 1.18 -0.05
CA ASN A 12 -6.45 -0.05 0.22
C ASN A 12 -5.93 -1.28 -0.55
N TYR A 13 -5.52 -1.11 -1.81
CA TYR A 13 -4.97 -2.24 -2.58
C TYR A 13 -3.64 -2.79 -2.02
N LEU A 14 -2.83 -1.95 -1.36
CA LEU A 14 -1.60 -2.38 -0.71
C LEU A 14 -1.92 -3.21 0.53
N CYS A 15 -2.92 -2.79 1.30
CA CYS A 15 -3.45 -3.58 2.41
C CYS A 15 -4.01 -4.92 1.92
N GLN A 16 -4.83 -4.91 0.86
CA GLN A 16 -5.40 -6.14 0.30
C GLN A 16 -4.29 -7.09 -0.18
N SER A 17 -3.29 -6.57 -0.90
CA SER A 17 -2.14 -7.38 -1.35
C SER A 17 -1.38 -8.01 -0.18
N ALA A 18 -1.24 -7.28 0.93
CA ALA A 18 -0.55 -7.77 2.12
C ALA A 18 -1.40 -8.81 2.88
N ILE A 19 -2.73 -8.66 2.90
CA ILE A 19 -3.67 -9.65 3.44
C ILE A 19 -3.61 -10.92 2.60
N ASP A 20 -3.73 -10.82 1.28
CA ASP A 20 -3.71 -11.96 0.36
C ASP A 20 -2.40 -12.76 0.48
N ALA A 21 -1.26 -12.08 0.71
CA ALA A 21 0.03 -12.72 0.96
C ALA A 21 0.07 -13.43 2.32
N ALA A 22 -0.46 -12.78 3.37
CA ALA A 22 -0.52 -13.37 4.70
C ALA A 22 -1.47 -14.58 4.78
N GLU A 23 -2.56 -14.58 4.03
CA GLU A 23 -3.45 -15.75 3.90
C GLU A 23 -2.75 -16.94 3.24
N GLN A 24 -1.74 -16.69 2.39
CA GLN A 24 -0.86 -17.72 1.81
C GLN A 24 0.29 -18.12 2.75
N GLY A 25 0.36 -17.52 3.95
CA GLY A 25 1.42 -17.75 4.94
C GLY A 25 2.66 -16.85 4.78
N ASP A 26 2.65 -15.91 3.83
CA ASP A 26 3.73 -14.95 3.64
C ASP A 26 3.44 -13.63 4.38
N PHE A 27 3.97 -13.51 5.59
CA PHE A 27 3.89 -12.29 6.40
C PHE A 27 4.99 -11.27 6.09
N ASP A 28 5.92 -11.58 5.19
CA ASP A 28 7.02 -10.68 4.86
C ASP A 28 6.51 -9.41 4.16
N GLU A 29 5.46 -9.55 3.34
CA GLU A 29 4.85 -8.39 2.65
C GLU A 29 4.21 -7.41 3.64
N ILE A 30 3.54 -7.89 4.69
CA ILE A 30 3.01 -7.05 5.79
C ILE A 30 4.16 -6.34 6.51
N ARG A 31 5.25 -7.05 6.83
CA ARG A 31 6.42 -6.47 7.51
C ARG A 31 7.08 -5.38 6.67
N ARG A 32 7.21 -5.58 5.36
CA ARG A 32 7.72 -4.56 4.44
C ARG A 32 6.81 -3.35 4.39
N LEU A 33 5.49 -3.55 4.29
CA LEU A 33 4.51 -2.46 4.27
C LEU A 33 4.58 -1.64 5.56
N LEU A 34 4.70 -2.31 6.72
CA LEU A 34 4.88 -1.65 8.02
C LEU A 34 6.15 -0.79 8.05
N LYS A 35 7.29 -1.34 7.59
CA LYS A 35 8.57 -0.62 7.53
C LYS A 35 8.52 0.63 6.63
N VAL A 36 7.77 0.55 5.53
CA VAL A 36 7.55 1.71 4.65
C VAL A 36 6.71 2.77 5.34
N MET A 37 5.69 2.36 6.10
CA MET A 37 4.80 3.26 6.84
C MET A 37 5.47 3.92 8.07
N GLU A 38 6.54 3.33 8.63
CA GLU A 38 7.32 3.98 9.69
C GLU A 38 8.05 5.24 9.21
N ARG A 39 8.43 5.28 7.93
CA ARG A 39 9.11 6.42 7.30
C ARG A 39 8.48 6.73 5.94
N PRO A 40 7.24 7.26 5.92
CA PRO A 40 6.48 7.45 4.69
C PRO A 40 6.97 8.66 3.88
N TYR A 41 7.77 9.54 4.49
CA TYR A 41 8.35 10.74 3.86
C TYR A 41 9.75 10.47 3.27
N ASP A 42 10.51 9.52 3.83
CA ASP A 42 11.86 9.21 3.37
C ASP A 42 11.81 8.28 2.17
N GLU A 43 12.59 8.57 1.13
CA GLU A 43 12.75 7.66 0.00
C GLU A 43 13.48 6.38 0.43
N GLN A 44 12.85 5.23 0.21
CA GLN A 44 13.40 3.94 0.57
C GLN A 44 13.73 3.13 -0.70
N PRO A 45 15.02 2.93 -1.03
CA PRO A 45 15.41 2.18 -2.22
C PRO A 45 14.88 0.74 -2.16
N GLY A 46 14.27 0.29 -3.25
CA GLY A 46 13.58 -1.02 -3.33
C GLY A 46 12.11 -1.01 -2.90
N MET A 47 11.62 0.08 -2.30
CA MET A 47 10.22 0.23 -1.89
C MET A 47 9.39 1.06 -2.88
N GLU A 48 9.94 1.39 -4.05
CA GLU A 48 9.26 2.16 -5.11
C GLU A 48 7.92 1.54 -5.51
N LYS A 49 7.78 0.21 -5.39
CA LYS A 49 6.52 -0.51 -5.67
C LYS A 49 5.34 0.01 -4.85
N TYR A 50 5.56 0.50 -3.63
CA TYR A 50 4.52 1.03 -2.74
C TYR A 50 4.10 2.47 -3.08
N ALA A 51 4.92 3.20 -3.85
CA ALA A 51 4.60 4.54 -4.34
C ALA A 51 3.98 4.53 -5.76
N ARG A 52 3.92 3.36 -6.41
CA ARG A 52 3.37 3.23 -7.76
C ARG A 52 1.84 3.32 -7.78
N LEU A 53 1.33 3.61 -8.97
CA LEU A 53 -0.11 3.58 -9.25
C LEU A 53 -0.67 2.17 -9.01
N PRO A 54 -1.94 2.07 -8.57
CA PRO A 54 -2.60 0.80 -8.40
C PRO A 54 -2.54 -0.03 -9.70
N PRO A 55 -2.22 -1.33 -9.61
CA PRO A 55 -2.23 -2.22 -10.76
C PRO A 55 -3.68 -2.43 -11.27
N ALA A 56 -3.82 -2.87 -12.53
CA ALA A 56 -5.13 -3.03 -13.17
C ALA A 56 -6.12 -3.92 -12.39
N TRP A 57 -5.62 -4.94 -11.66
CA TRP A 57 -6.47 -5.81 -10.84
C TRP A 57 -7.07 -5.10 -9.62
N ALA A 58 -6.46 -4.00 -9.15
CA ALA A 58 -6.94 -3.24 -7.98
C ALA A 58 -8.13 -2.31 -8.31
N TYR A 59 -8.46 -2.12 -9.59
CA TYR A 59 -9.64 -1.38 -10.06
C TYR A 59 -10.94 -2.20 -9.91
N ARG A 60 -11.10 -2.87 -8.76
CA ARG A 60 -12.29 -3.62 -8.40
C ARG A 60 -13.08 -2.86 -7.32
N PRO A 61 -14.42 -3.01 -7.29
CA PRO A 61 -15.24 -2.54 -6.17
C PRO A 61 -14.69 -3.09 -4.84
N GLY A 62 -14.59 -2.24 -3.82
CA GLY A 62 -14.05 -2.57 -2.51
C GLY A 62 -12.53 -2.41 -2.34
N VAL A 63 -11.76 -2.33 -3.44
CA VAL A 63 -10.29 -2.18 -3.38
C VAL A 63 -9.85 -0.76 -3.70
N CYS A 64 -10.16 -0.25 -4.90
CA CYS A 64 -9.88 1.14 -5.27
C CYS A 64 -11.16 1.95 -5.56
N MET A 65 -12.27 1.26 -5.85
CA MET A 65 -13.61 1.86 -5.92
C MET A 65 -14.36 1.59 -4.62
N LEU A 66 -14.39 2.58 -3.73
CA LEU A 66 -15.32 2.61 -2.62
C LEU A 66 -16.64 3.18 -3.15
N SER A 67 -17.68 2.35 -3.20
CA SER A 67 -19.03 2.83 -3.51
C SER A 67 -19.51 3.64 -2.31
N CYS A 68 -19.70 4.95 -2.49
CA CYS A 68 -20.42 5.79 -1.54
C CYS A 68 -21.90 5.41 -1.58
N SER A 69 -22.27 4.34 -0.87
CA SER A 69 -23.65 4.09 -0.49
C SER A 69 -23.90 4.89 0.78
N SER A 70 -24.56 6.04 0.62
CA SER A 70 -25.06 6.90 1.70
C SER A 70 -26.19 6.24 2.48
#